data_AF-A0A7X9IYZ9-F1
#
_entry.id   AF-A0A7X9IYZ9-F1
#
_cell.length_a   1.000
_cell.length_b   1.000
_cell.length_c   1.000
_cell.angle_alpha   90.00
_cell.angle_beta   90.00
_cell.angle_gamma   90.00
#
_symmetry.space_group_name_H-M   'P 1'
#
loop_
_entity.id
_entity.type
_entity.pdbx_description
1 polymer ?
#
loop_
_entity_poly.entity_id
_entity_poly.type
_entity_poly.pdbx_seq_one_letter_code
_entity_poly.pdbx_strand_id
1 'polypeptide(L)' 'LADDGDRDHRDADCAILYGTLRDMAYRLRRMAEDELARHARAGRRD' A
#
# COMPACT_ATOMS: atom_id res chain seq x y z
N LEU A 1 -2.97 -5.40 10.07
CA LEU A 1 -4.15 -4.50 10.15
C LEU A 1 -5.04 -4.58 8.92
N ALA A 2 -4.60 -4.14 7.73
CA ALA A 2 -5.43 -4.23 6.53
C ALA A 2 -5.70 -5.69 6.12
N ASP A 3 -4.67 -6.55 6.15
CA ASP A 3 -4.84 -7.98 5.84
C ASP A 3 -5.67 -8.74 6.89
N ASP A 4 -5.55 -8.36 8.17
CA ASP A 4 -6.35 -8.96 9.24
C ASP A 4 -7.81 -8.51 9.17
N GLY A 5 -8.05 -7.23 8.86
CA GLY A 5 -9.39 -6.68 8.68
C GLY A 5 -10.09 -7.21 7.41
N ASP A 6 -9.36 -7.44 6.33
CA ASP A 6 -9.89 -8.08 5.10
C ASP A 6 -10.20 -9.57 5.32
N ARG A 7 -9.45 -10.26 6.19
CA ARG A 7 -9.68 -11.68 6.50
C ARG A 7 -10.85 -11.89 7.47
N ASP A 8 -11.00 -11.02 8.45
CA ASP A 8 -11.91 -11.20 9.59
C ASP A 8 -13.20 -10.33 9.48
N HIS A 9 -13.48 -9.78 8.28
CA HIS A 9 -14.66 -8.94 8.05
C HIS A 9 -15.97 -9.73 8.27
N ARG A 10 -16.96 -9.09 8.89
CA ARG A 10 -18.28 -9.70 9.18
C ARG A 10 -19.43 -9.13 8.36
N ASP A 11 -19.18 -8.03 7.65
CA ASP A 11 -20.11 -7.38 6.74
C ASP A 11 -19.36 -6.89 5.48
N ALA A 12 -20.13 -6.55 4.45
CA ALA A 12 -19.60 -6.13 3.15
C ALA A 12 -18.84 -4.79 3.24
N ASP A 13 -19.25 -3.90 4.13
CA ASP A 13 -18.67 -2.57 4.27
C ASP A 13 -17.26 -2.63 4.88
N CYS A 14 -17.04 -3.49 5.87
CA CYS A 14 -15.70 -3.76 6.42
C CYS A 14 -14.78 -4.36 5.35
N ALA A 15 -15.27 -5.26 4.50
CA ALA A 15 -14.49 -5.83 3.40
C ALA A 15 -14.04 -4.74 2.43
N ILE A 16 -14.96 -3.85 2.03
CA ILE A 16 -14.66 -2.72 1.14
C ILE A 16 -13.62 -1.80 1.78
N LEU A 17 -13.78 -1.48 3.07
CA LEU A 17 -12.87 -0.58 3.79
C LEU A 17 -11.44 -1.16 3.86
N TYR A 18 -11.29 -2.40 4.35
CA TYR A 18 -9.97 -3.01 4.51
C TYR A 18 -9.33 -3.39 3.18
N GLY A 19 -10.12 -3.81 2.19
CA GLY A 19 -9.67 -4.00 0.82
C GLY A 19 -9.13 -2.72 0.19
N THR A 20 -9.84 -1.60 0.37
CA THR A 20 -9.41 -0.27 -0.11
C THR A 20 -8.12 0.18 0.59
N LEU A 21 -8.05 0.02 1.92
CA LEU A 21 -6.86 0.37 2.69
C LEU A 21 -5.62 -0.42 2.22
N ARG A 22 -5.80 -1.72 1.97
CA ARG A 22 -4.75 -2.60 1.47
C ARG A 22 -4.27 -2.18 0.08
N ASP A 23 -5.19 -1.91 -0.85
CA ASP A 23 -4.84 -1.49 -2.21
C ASP A 23 -4.04 -0.17 -2.21
N MET A 24 -4.47 0.80 -1.41
CA MET A 24 -3.76 2.07 -1.27
C MET A 24 -2.35 1.89 -0.68
N ALA A 25 -2.19 1.01 0.31
CA ALA A 25 -0.88 0.71 0.88
C ALA A 25 0.08 0.12 -0.16
N TYR A 26 -0.39 -0.78 -1.02
CA TYR A 26 0.42 -1.33 -2.11
C TYR A 26 0.81 -0.28 -3.16
N ARG A 27 -0.12 0.63 -3.50
CA ARG A 27 0.17 1.74 -4.43
C ARG A 27 1.22 2.69 -3.85
N LEU A 28 1.07 3.08 -2.59
CA LEU A 28 2.03 3.95 -1.90
C LEU A 28 3.41 3.29 -1.84
N ARG A 29 3.48 2.00 -1.50
CA ARG A 29 4.74 1.26 -1.49
C ARG A 29 5.43 1.30 -2.85
N ARG A 30 4.69 1.01 -3.93
CA ARG A 30 5.24 1.06 -5.29
C ARG A 30 5.75 2.46 -5.63
N MET A 31 5.00 3.52 -5.30
CA MET A 31 5.43 4.90 -5.57
C MET A 31 6.72 5.25 -4.82
N ALA A 32 6.86 4.80 -3.57
CA ALA A 32 8.08 5.01 -2.80
C ALA A 32 9.27 4.23 -3.38
N GLU A 33 9.06 2.97 -3.78
CA GLU A 33 10.08 2.14 -4.44
C GLU A 33 10.55 2.75 -5.76
N ASP A 34 9.62 3.26 -6.58
CA ASP A 34 9.91 3.94 -7.84
C ASP A 34 10.73 5.21 -7.62
N GLU A 35 10.39 6.01 -6.58
CA GLU A 35 11.14 7.21 -6.24
C GLU A 35 12.56 6.87 -5.76
N LEU A 36 12.70 5.86 -4.90
CA LEU A 36 14.00 5.38 -4.44
C LEU A 36 14.87 4.89 -5.62
N ALA A 37 14.26 4.21 -6.59
CA ALA A 37 14.95 3.75 -7.80
C ALA A 37 15.39 4.93 -8.68
N ARG A 38 14.58 5.98 -8.80
CA ARG A 38 14.95 7.23 -9.52
C ARG A 38 16.10 7.94 -8.85
N HIS A 39 16.06 8.07 -7.53
CA HIS A 39 17.10 8.64 -6.68
C HIS A 39 18.43 7.89 -6.85
N ALA A 40 18.38 6.55 -6.76
CA ALA A 40 19.54 5.69 -7.00
C ALA A 40 20.14 5.86 -8.41
N ARG A 41 19.31 5.94 -9.47
CA ARG A 41 19.77 6.15 -10.85
C ARG A 41 20.34 7.55 -11.08
N ALA A 42 19.77 8.56 -10.43
CA ALA A 42 20.21 9.95 -10.55
C ALA A 42 21.46 10.27 -9.70
N GLY A 43 21.96 9.31 -8.90
CA GLY A 43 23.07 9.54 -7.96
C GLY A 43 22.71 10.47 -6.80
N ARG A 44 21.43 10.77 -6.61
CA ARG A 44 20.90 11.56 -5.50
C ARG A 44 20.31 10.58 -4.49
N ARG A 45 21.09 10.21 -3.48
CA ARG A 45 20.53 9.57 -2.28
C ARG A 45 20.22 10.71 -1.31
N ASP A 46 18.97 10.80 -0.86
CA ASP A 46 18.54 11.78 0.14
C ASP A 46 19.31 11.62 1.47
#